data_AF-A0A9D0ABL6-F1
#
_entry.id   AF-A0A9D0ABL6-F1
#
_cell.length_a   1.000
_cell.length_b   1.000
_cell.length_c   1.000
_cell.angle_alpha   90.00
_cell.angle_beta   90.00
_cell.angle_gamma   90.00
#
_symmetry.space_group_name_H-M   'P 1'
#
loop_
_entity.id
_entity.type
_entity.pdbx_description
1 polymer ?
#
loop_
_entity_poly.entity_id
_entity_poly.type
_entity_poly.pdbx_seq_one_letter_code
_entity_poly.pdbx_strand_id
1 'polypeptide(L)'
;MKPFPAHNRQTVVSAFPWVFLALFFPALLLSPMVALGSKADSLIPTYQLLLSGKNNRKIFIIGDSTVHRHATDYLINGAGMNCGDDNTMPPTIEGWGDELKRYAIHPENVTNNARQGASSEEYKTPPGNADVGHDRNWQVTRSLMEQAGGGILLIQFGSYGNEKRLDPNWDDNDGPDWNVIEQKFKQNLVFYITQARGLGALPILVTPPDGRLDGVGSHANGFHPHTRGQFPTWIHEVGSDTETELLDLNLKSNNEFAKYSDAVLLREFGDCHYNSGYVDRVHYEPQGAEKVAGWVKELACTQLTNRSLCAQFSMTNDKVIPEISLIGNYYVNLPAGEQFTDPGATAFDDHDGNISSNIIVHGVVHTDEAGEYPITYD
;
A
#
# COMPACT_ATOMS: atom_id res chain seq x y z
N MET A 1 -34.82 -40.71 -46.72
CA MET A 1 -33.36 -40.85 -46.60
C MET A 1 -32.69 -39.49 -46.78
N LYS A 2 -32.16 -38.98 -45.66
CA LYS A 2 -31.03 -38.06 -45.46
C LYS A 2 -31.40 -36.92 -44.49
N PRO A 3 -30.84 -36.89 -43.27
CA PRO A 3 -30.89 -35.73 -42.40
C PRO A 3 -29.85 -34.70 -42.86
N PHE A 4 -30.19 -33.42 -42.77
CA PHE A 4 -29.21 -32.33 -42.83
C PHE A 4 -28.59 -32.14 -41.43
N PRO A 5 -27.31 -31.72 -41.35
CA PRO A 5 -26.46 -31.90 -40.18
C PRO A 5 -26.69 -30.84 -39.09
N ALA A 6 -26.31 -31.23 -37.88
CA ALA A 6 -26.30 -30.42 -36.68
C ALA A 6 -25.53 -29.10 -36.89
N HIS A 7 -26.11 -28.02 -36.39
CA HIS A 7 -25.42 -26.74 -36.23
C HIS A 7 -24.17 -26.92 -35.38
N ASN A 8 -23.03 -26.45 -35.90
CA ASN A 8 -21.84 -26.11 -35.13
C ASN A 8 -22.25 -25.26 -33.92
N ARG A 9 -22.15 -25.83 -32.71
CA ARG A 9 -22.12 -25.05 -31.47
C ARG A 9 -20.64 -24.89 -31.13
N GLN A 10 -20.15 -23.67 -31.23
CA GLN A 10 -18.80 -23.30 -30.81
C GLN A 10 -18.87 -22.90 -29.32
N THR A 11 -18.09 -23.56 -28.48
CA THR A 11 -17.84 -23.16 -27.09
C THR A 11 -16.68 -22.16 -27.10
N VAL A 12 -16.85 -20.98 -26.53
CA VAL A 12 -15.82 -19.92 -26.53
C VAL A 12 -15.11 -19.94 -25.18
N VAL A 13 -13.83 -20.31 -25.14
CA VAL A 13 -12.99 -20.20 -23.93
C VAL A 13 -12.30 -18.83 -23.97
N SER A 14 -12.40 -18.02 -22.92
CA SER A 14 -11.85 -16.66 -22.86
C SER A 14 -10.85 -16.51 -21.71
N ALA A 15 -9.57 -16.19 -22.00
CA ALA A 15 -8.55 -16.04 -20.95
C ALA A 15 -8.29 -14.56 -20.64
N PHE A 16 -8.74 -14.04 -19.50
CA PHE A 16 -8.49 -12.64 -19.10
C PHE A 16 -7.24 -12.54 -18.21
N PRO A 17 -6.27 -11.64 -18.51
CA PRO A 17 -5.22 -11.29 -17.56
C PRO A 17 -5.79 -10.27 -16.58
N TRP A 18 -6.05 -10.68 -15.34
CA TRP A 18 -6.38 -9.78 -14.24
C TRP A 18 -5.51 -10.09 -13.03
N VAL A 19 -4.94 -9.03 -12.48
CA VAL A 19 -4.02 -9.03 -11.35
C VAL A 19 -4.83 -9.12 -10.03
N PHE A 20 -4.37 -9.99 -9.12
CA PHE A 20 -4.49 -10.01 -7.64
C PHE A 20 -5.27 -11.13 -6.93
N LEU A 21 -4.49 -11.89 -6.15
CA LEU A 21 -4.62 -12.28 -4.73
C LEU A 21 -5.33 -13.60 -4.37
N ALA A 22 -4.53 -14.66 -4.18
CA ALA A 22 -4.93 -15.94 -3.58
C ALA A 22 -4.64 -16.02 -2.06
N LEU A 23 -5.50 -16.75 -1.33
CA LEU A 23 -5.31 -17.22 0.05
C LEU A 23 -5.19 -18.77 0.09
N PHE A 24 -4.07 -19.25 0.67
CA PHE A 24 -3.82 -20.39 1.58
C PHE A 24 -4.04 -21.90 1.23
N PHE A 25 -2.89 -22.62 1.14
CA PHE A 25 -2.42 -23.81 1.93
C PHE A 25 -2.98 -25.27 1.66
N PRO A 26 -2.28 -26.37 2.06
CA PRO A 26 -1.57 -27.28 1.14
C PRO A 26 -1.89 -28.79 1.30
N ALA A 27 -1.34 -29.66 0.43
CA ALA A 27 -1.20 -31.10 0.72
C ALA A 27 -0.06 -31.82 -0.07
N LEU A 28 1.05 -32.05 0.64
CA LEU A 28 1.80 -33.32 0.83
C LEU A 28 1.67 -34.50 -0.18
N LEU A 29 2.79 -34.99 -0.75
CA LEU A 29 3.47 -36.29 -0.45
C LEU A 29 4.44 -36.81 -1.56
N LEU A 30 5.69 -37.10 -1.13
CA LEU A 30 6.63 -38.21 -1.45
C LEU A 30 6.92 -38.57 -2.93
N SER A 31 8.19 -38.68 -3.35
CA SER A 31 9.11 -39.79 -2.99
C SER A 31 10.54 -39.61 -3.56
N PRO A 32 11.52 -40.44 -3.15
CA PRO A 32 12.94 -40.07 -3.10
C PRO A 32 13.77 -40.56 -4.31
N MET A 33 14.89 -39.88 -4.56
CA MET A 33 16.04 -40.52 -5.22
C MET A 33 17.34 -40.14 -4.52
N VAL A 34 18.02 -41.18 -4.05
CA VAL A 34 19.38 -41.17 -3.51
C VAL A 34 20.36 -41.22 -4.67
N ALA A 35 21.32 -40.30 -4.72
CA ALA A 35 22.63 -40.55 -5.32
C ALA A 35 23.70 -39.75 -4.57
N LEU A 36 24.75 -40.47 -4.18
CA LEU A 36 25.87 -40.04 -3.34
C LEU A 36 26.85 -39.11 -4.06
N GLY A 37 27.37 -38.11 -3.35
CA GLY A 37 28.78 -37.72 -3.47
C GLY A 37 29.07 -36.23 -3.69
N SER A 38 29.14 -35.43 -2.63
CA SER A 38 30.35 -34.68 -2.24
C SER A 38 30.09 -33.93 -0.93
N LYS A 39 31.04 -33.96 0.00
CA LYS A 39 30.99 -33.25 1.28
C LYS A 39 31.18 -31.76 1.03
N ALA A 40 30.11 -31.05 0.70
CA ALA A 40 30.06 -29.59 0.73
C ALA A 40 28.66 -29.01 0.98
N ASP A 41 27.66 -29.79 1.38
CA ASP A 41 26.29 -29.28 1.58
C ASP A 41 25.74 -29.66 2.94
N SER A 42 25.76 -28.76 3.93
CA SER A 42 24.81 -28.83 5.06
C SER A 42 24.64 -27.53 5.90
N LEU A 43 25.02 -26.35 5.39
CA LEU A 43 24.72 -25.07 6.09
C LEU A 43 23.60 -24.25 5.43
N ILE A 44 23.13 -24.64 4.26
CA ILE A 44 22.15 -23.88 3.47
C ILE A 44 20.70 -24.00 4.00
N PRO A 45 20.18 -25.17 4.42
CA PRO A 45 18.77 -25.27 4.85
C PRO A 45 18.47 -24.47 6.11
N THR A 46 19.42 -24.42 7.05
CA THR A 46 19.25 -23.75 8.35
C THR A 46 19.33 -22.23 8.23
N TYR A 47 20.18 -21.69 7.36
CA TYR A 47 20.26 -20.25 7.11
C TYR A 47 19.03 -19.72 6.36
N GLN A 48 18.52 -20.47 5.38
CA GLN A 48 17.36 -20.07 4.58
C GLN A 48 16.05 -20.12 5.41
N LEU A 49 15.93 -21.09 6.32
CA LEU A 49 14.82 -21.19 7.28
C LEU A 49 14.90 -20.15 8.42
N LEU A 50 16.12 -19.73 8.80
CA LEU A 50 16.33 -18.64 9.78
C LEU A 50 16.10 -17.25 9.18
N LEU A 51 16.27 -17.10 7.86
CA LEU A 51 15.95 -15.88 7.12
C LEU A 51 14.45 -15.79 6.78
N SER A 52 13.79 -16.91 6.44
CA SER A 52 12.37 -16.95 6.04
C SER A 52 11.39 -16.51 7.14
N GLY A 53 11.80 -16.55 8.41
CA GLY A 53 10.99 -16.03 9.53
C GLY A 53 11.17 -14.54 9.80
N LYS A 54 12.27 -13.92 9.32
CA LYS A 54 12.59 -12.52 9.60
C LYS A 54 12.11 -11.55 8.52
N ASN A 55 11.98 -11.99 7.27
CA ASN A 55 11.55 -11.19 6.11
C ASN A 55 10.10 -11.43 5.68
N ASN A 56 9.32 -12.16 6.48
CA ASN A 56 7.92 -12.53 6.18
C ASN A 56 6.93 -12.01 7.25
N ARG A 57 7.19 -10.82 7.81
CA ARG A 57 6.32 -10.19 8.81
C ARG A 57 5.24 -9.37 8.10
N LYS A 58 3.99 -9.46 8.59
CA LYS A 58 2.91 -8.56 8.18
C LYS A 58 3.22 -7.11 8.60
N ILE A 59 3.04 -6.17 7.68
CA ILE A 59 3.14 -4.73 7.88
C ILE A 59 1.72 -4.15 7.85
N PHE A 60 1.34 -3.47 8.91
CA PHE A 60 0.08 -2.75 9.02
C PHE A 60 0.37 -1.25 9.03
N ILE A 61 -0.42 -0.47 8.30
CA ILE A 61 -0.25 0.98 8.22
C ILE A 61 -1.54 1.65 8.67
N ILE A 62 -1.42 2.58 9.61
CA ILE A 62 -2.51 3.46 10.05
C ILE A 62 -2.11 4.91 9.87
N GLY A 63 -3.09 5.76 9.54
CA GLY A 63 -2.83 7.16 9.36
C GLY A 63 -3.89 7.92 8.60
N ASP A 64 -3.48 9.07 8.07
CA ASP A 64 -4.34 10.06 7.41
C ASP A 64 -4.31 9.98 5.86
N SER A 65 -4.74 11.06 5.21
CA SER A 65 -4.89 11.19 3.76
C SER A 65 -3.56 11.25 2.98
N THR A 66 -2.42 11.45 3.63
CA THR A 66 -1.11 11.33 2.96
C THR A 66 -0.57 9.90 2.98
N VAL A 67 -1.21 9.03 3.76
CA VAL A 67 -0.90 7.60 3.84
C VAL A 67 -1.85 6.78 2.98
N HIS A 68 -3.11 7.20 2.86
CA HIS A 68 -4.13 6.51 2.07
C HIS A 68 -4.61 7.33 0.87
N ARG A 69 -4.82 6.64 -0.25
CA ARG A 69 -5.50 7.07 -1.46
C ARG A 69 -6.87 7.66 -1.16
N HIS A 70 -7.24 8.64 -1.96
CA HIS A 70 -8.58 9.19 -2.00
C HIS A 70 -9.45 8.25 -2.84
N ALA A 71 -10.22 7.38 -2.18
CA ALA A 71 -10.99 6.33 -2.88
C ALA A 71 -12.45 6.71 -3.17
N THR A 72 -12.88 7.95 -2.91
CA THR A 72 -14.30 8.30 -3.04
C THR A 72 -14.57 9.22 -4.23
N ASP A 73 -15.43 8.74 -5.13
CA ASP A 73 -16.16 9.53 -6.13
C ASP A 73 -16.78 10.81 -5.53
N TYR A 74 -17.02 10.83 -4.22
CA TYR A 74 -17.61 11.95 -3.49
C TYR A 74 -16.74 13.21 -3.44
N LEU A 75 -15.40 13.10 -3.38
CA LEU A 75 -14.52 14.28 -3.44
C LEU A 75 -14.27 14.73 -4.87
N ILE A 76 -14.22 13.77 -5.81
CA ILE A 76 -14.10 14.02 -7.24
C ILE A 76 -15.35 14.76 -7.75
N ASN A 77 -16.54 14.42 -7.25
CA ASN A 77 -17.80 15.02 -7.69
C ASN A 77 -18.34 16.14 -6.77
N GLY A 78 -17.93 16.21 -5.50
CA GLY A 78 -18.50 17.15 -4.51
C GLY A 78 -17.55 18.25 -4.01
N ALA A 79 -16.23 18.01 -4.01
CA ALA A 79 -15.21 18.98 -3.57
C ALA A 79 -14.25 19.43 -4.68
N GLY A 80 -14.28 18.75 -5.83
CA GLY A 80 -13.54 19.14 -7.02
C GLY A 80 -12.04 19.07 -6.87
N MET A 81 -11.47 17.95 -6.38
CA MET A 81 -10.03 17.67 -6.45
C MET A 81 -9.65 17.09 -7.81
N ASN A 82 -8.64 17.65 -8.48
CA ASN A 82 -8.09 17.18 -9.74
C ASN A 82 -6.56 17.04 -9.63
N CYS A 83 -6.07 15.80 -9.52
CA CYS A 83 -4.64 15.53 -9.52
C CYS A 83 -4.25 15.02 -10.92
N GLY A 84 -3.85 15.95 -11.77
CA GLY A 84 -3.40 15.72 -13.15
C GLY A 84 -4.11 16.63 -14.16
N ASP A 85 -3.35 17.44 -14.89
CA ASP A 85 -3.80 18.22 -16.04
C ASP A 85 -3.32 17.54 -17.34
N ASP A 86 -3.89 16.36 -17.66
CA ASP A 86 -3.84 15.72 -18.98
C ASP A 86 -4.74 14.46 -19.08
N ASN A 87 -6.07 14.67 -19.15
CA ASN A 87 -7.04 13.86 -19.89
C ASN A 87 -6.97 12.30 -19.86
N THR A 88 -6.33 11.70 -18.86
CA THR A 88 -6.35 10.25 -18.64
C THR A 88 -7.09 9.99 -17.34
N MET A 89 -8.38 9.68 -17.49
CA MET A 89 -9.12 9.12 -16.38
C MET A 89 -8.64 7.69 -16.08
N PRO A 90 -8.63 7.28 -14.81
CA PRO A 90 -8.86 8.12 -13.63
C PRO A 90 -7.55 8.65 -13.03
N PRO A 91 -7.45 9.95 -12.67
CA PRO A 91 -6.37 10.42 -11.80
C PRO A 91 -6.47 9.70 -10.45
N THR A 92 -5.44 8.94 -10.09
CA THR A 92 -5.40 8.17 -8.84
C THR A 92 -4.57 8.93 -7.82
N ILE A 93 -5.20 9.66 -6.91
CA ILE A 93 -4.45 10.22 -5.77
C ILE A 93 -4.01 9.06 -4.90
N GLU A 94 -2.72 8.92 -4.66
CA GLU A 94 -2.19 7.84 -3.83
C GLU A 94 -1.52 8.40 -2.58
N GLY A 95 -1.73 7.71 -1.45
CA GLY A 95 -0.93 7.91 -0.26
C GLY A 95 0.28 6.99 -0.32
N TRP A 96 1.40 7.40 0.29
CA TRP A 96 2.62 6.58 0.26
C TRP A 96 2.41 5.16 0.84
N GLY A 97 1.42 4.99 1.73
CA GLY A 97 1.09 3.70 2.32
C GLY A 97 0.53 2.70 1.31
N ASP A 98 -0.16 3.16 0.26
CA ASP A 98 -0.67 2.30 -0.82
C ASP A 98 0.46 1.84 -1.75
N GLU A 99 1.48 2.69 -1.88
CA GLU A 99 2.64 2.49 -2.74
C GLU A 99 3.77 1.69 -2.07
N LEU A 100 3.78 1.62 -0.73
CA LEU A 100 4.83 0.92 0.03
C LEU A 100 4.99 -0.55 -0.37
N LYS A 101 3.89 -1.22 -0.76
CA LYS A 101 3.90 -2.62 -1.18
C LYS A 101 4.84 -2.88 -2.38
N ARG A 102 5.08 -1.88 -3.23
CA ARG A 102 6.00 -2.01 -4.38
C ARG A 102 7.45 -2.21 -3.98
N TYR A 103 7.81 -1.84 -2.75
CA TYR A 103 9.15 -2.00 -2.22
C TYR A 103 9.30 -3.25 -1.36
N ALA A 104 8.21 -3.96 -1.05
CA ALA A 104 8.22 -5.13 -0.18
C ALA A 104 8.61 -6.40 -0.95
N ILE A 105 9.39 -7.27 -0.30
CA ILE A 105 9.69 -8.62 -0.81
C ILE A 105 8.40 -9.44 -0.94
N HIS A 106 7.47 -9.21 -0.03
CA HIS A 106 6.14 -9.83 0.02
C HIS A 106 5.08 -8.73 0.01
N PRO A 107 4.65 -8.22 -1.16
CA PRO A 107 3.63 -7.17 -1.26
C PRO A 107 2.32 -7.53 -0.56
N GLU A 108 1.95 -8.82 -0.54
CA GLU A 108 0.79 -9.39 0.17
C GLU A 108 0.87 -9.31 1.70
N ASN A 109 2.03 -8.94 2.24
CA ASN A 109 2.22 -8.69 3.66
C ASN A 109 1.96 -7.24 4.07
N VAL A 110 1.78 -6.32 3.12
CA VAL A 110 1.56 -4.89 3.40
C VAL A 110 0.06 -4.59 3.36
N THR A 111 -0.50 -4.21 4.50
CA THR A 111 -1.91 -3.82 4.64
C THR A 111 -2.02 -2.35 5.05
N ASN A 112 -2.45 -1.51 4.11
CA ASN A 112 -2.72 -0.10 4.39
C ASN A 112 -4.17 0.11 4.83
N ASN A 113 -4.38 0.28 6.13
CA ASN A 113 -5.69 0.57 6.70
C ASN A 113 -5.84 2.03 7.16
N ALA A 114 -4.96 2.93 6.70
CA ALA A 114 -5.10 4.37 6.93
C ALA A 114 -6.42 4.90 6.38
N ARG A 115 -6.95 5.97 6.99
CA ARG A 115 -8.22 6.57 6.62
C ARG A 115 -8.04 8.04 6.30
N GLN A 116 -8.40 8.40 5.08
CA GLN A 116 -8.46 9.78 4.66
C GLN A 116 -9.26 10.64 5.65
N GLY A 117 -8.72 11.82 5.94
CA GLY A 117 -9.41 12.82 6.76
C GLY A 117 -9.53 12.45 8.23
N ALA A 118 -9.07 11.28 8.67
CA ALA A 118 -9.11 10.91 10.08
C ALA A 118 -8.07 11.69 10.89
N SER A 119 -8.49 12.18 12.05
CA SER A 119 -7.56 12.51 13.13
C SER A 119 -7.11 11.25 13.89
N SER A 120 -6.07 11.40 14.70
CA SER A 120 -5.60 10.37 15.62
C SER A 120 -6.69 9.84 16.59
N GLU A 121 -7.70 10.65 16.91
CA GLU A 121 -8.84 10.25 17.74
C GLU A 121 -9.93 9.54 16.93
N GLU A 122 -10.35 10.16 15.82
CA GLU A 122 -11.45 9.66 15.00
C GLU A 122 -11.14 8.27 14.43
N TYR A 123 -9.87 7.97 14.15
CA TYR A 123 -9.47 6.65 13.64
C TYR A 123 -9.78 5.50 14.61
N LYS A 124 -9.98 5.78 15.91
CA LYS A 124 -10.34 4.78 16.92
C LYS A 124 -11.74 4.19 16.73
N THR A 125 -12.59 4.82 15.93
CA THR A 125 -13.97 4.40 15.70
C THR A 125 -14.28 4.28 14.21
N PRO A 126 -15.30 3.49 13.84
CA PRO A 126 -15.82 3.49 12.47
C PRO A 126 -16.23 4.91 12.02
N PRO A 127 -16.06 5.24 10.73
CA PRO A 127 -16.44 6.56 10.22
C PRO A 127 -17.96 6.75 10.32
N GLY A 128 -18.38 7.98 10.64
CA GLY A 128 -19.79 8.34 10.82
C GLY A 128 -20.62 8.40 9.52
N ASN A 129 -19.96 8.50 8.36
CA ASN A 129 -20.60 8.53 7.04
C ASN A 129 -20.34 7.23 6.27
N ALA A 130 -21.34 6.80 5.50
CA ALA A 130 -21.35 5.51 4.82
C ALA A 130 -20.37 5.36 3.64
N ASP A 131 -19.80 6.48 3.20
CA ASP A 131 -19.13 6.55 1.90
C ASP A 131 -17.60 6.51 1.97
N VAL A 132 -16.98 6.39 3.15
CA VAL A 132 -15.51 6.32 3.30
C VAL A 132 -15.12 5.13 4.17
N GLY A 133 -14.70 4.02 3.54
CA GLY A 133 -14.04 2.86 4.17
C GLY A 133 -14.46 2.53 5.61
N HIS A 134 -15.66 1.95 5.80
CA HIS A 134 -16.16 1.55 7.13
C HIS A 134 -15.20 0.65 7.91
N ASP A 135 -14.38 -0.11 7.20
CA ASP A 135 -13.35 -1.01 7.71
C ASP A 135 -12.01 -0.32 8.03
N ARG A 136 -11.83 0.95 7.66
CA ARG A 136 -10.63 1.74 7.94
C ARG A 136 -10.71 2.40 9.31
N ASN A 137 -10.60 1.57 10.35
CA ASN A 137 -10.60 1.99 11.74
C ASN A 137 -9.70 1.09 12.59
N TRP A 138 -9.45 1.52 13.83
CA TRP A 138 -8.58 0.81 14.75
C TRP A 138 -9.03 -0.63 15.05
N GLN A 139 -10.33 -0.89 15.22
CA GLN A 139 -10.83 -2.23 15.57
C GLN A 139 -10.48 -3.25 14.49
N VAL A 140 -10.54 -2.86 13.22
CA VAL A 140 -10.18 -3.73 12.09
C VAL A 140 -8.68 -3.96 12.05
N THR A 141 -7.85 -2.92 12.12
CA THR A 141 -6.38 -3.07 12.13
C THR A 141 -5.91 -3.94 13.29
N ARG A 142 -6.50 -3.75 14.47
CA ARG A 142 -6.25 -4.56 15.66
C ARG A 142 -6.57 -6.03 15.42
N SER A 143 -7.73 -6.32 14.82
CA SER A 143 -8.15 -7.69 14.51
C SER A 143 -7.21 -8.37 13.51
N LEU A 144 -6.71 -7.63 12.52
CA LEU A 144 -5.74 -8.13 11.54
C LEU A 144 -4.38 -8.45 12.20
N MET A 145 -3.91 -7.60 13.12
CA MET A 145 -2.70 -7.87 13.92
C MET A 145 -2.88 -9.07 14.84
N GLU A 146 -4.03 -9.22 15.48
CA GLU A 146 -4.37 -10.37 16.32
C GLU A 146 -4.33 -11.68 15.51
N GLN A 147 -4.95 -11.69 14.31
CA GLN A 147 -4.95 -12.85 13.41
C GLN A 147 -3.54 -13.19 12.90
N ALA A 148 -2.69 -12.20 12.67
CA ALA A 148 -1.31 -12.39 12.26
C ALA A 148 -0.37 -12.80 13.42
N GLY A 149 -0.84 -12.80 14.67
CA GLY A 149 -0.01 -13.04 15.85
C GLY A 149 1.05 -11.96 16.09
N GLY A 150 0.75 -10.71 15.72
CA GLY A 150 1.65 -9.55 15.81
C GLY A 150 1.93 -8.94 14.43
N GLY A 151 3.17 -8.46 14.22
CA GLY A 151 3.59 -7.84 12.96
C GLY A 151 4.39 -6.56 13.18
N ILE A 152 4.38 -5.67 12.21
CA ILE A 152 4.95 -4.32 12.28
C ILE A 152 3.82 -3.34 12.04
N LEU A 153 3.66 -2.33 12.90
CA LEU A 153 2.64 -1.29 12.77
C LEU A 153 3.31 0.05 12.49
N LEU A 154 3.08 0.63 11.32
CA LEU A 154 3.46 2.00 10.99
C LEU A 154 2.33 2.96 11.37
N ILE A 155 2.64 4.00 12.12
CA ILE A 155 1.67 4.96 12.66
C ILE A 155 2.03 6.37 12.17
N GLN A 156 1.19 6.97 11.32
CA GLN A 156 1.36 8.36 10.86
C GLN A 156 0.09 9.18 10.99
N PHE A 157 0.09 10.16 11.90
CA PHE A 157 -0.93 11.20 12.01
C PHE A 157 -0.24 12.56 12.16
N GLY A 158 -1.02 13.65 12.24
CA GLY A 158 -0.45 14.99 12.44
C GLY A 158 -0.62 15.94 11.26
N SER A 159 -1.80 15.93 10.63
CA SER A 159 -2.23 17.03 9.75
C SER A 159 -3.01 18.07 10.55
N TYR A 160 -2.67 19.35 10.39
CA TYR A 160 -3.38 20.45 11.04
C TYR A 160 -4.89 20.38 10.82
N GLY A 161 -5.32 20.14 9.58
CA GLY A 161 -6.74 20.11 9.22
C GLY A 161 -7.53 19.03 9.96
N ASN A 162 -6.87 17.93 10.33
CA ASN A 162 -7.50 16.81 11.02
C ASN A 162 -7.41 16.94 12.53
N GLU A 163 -6.20 17.19 13.05
CA GLU A 163 -5.94 17.15 14.49
C GLU A 163 -6.46 18.40 15.23
N LYS A 164 -6.77 19.51 14.53
CA LYS A 164 -7.46 20.64 15.16
C LYS A 164 -8.81 20.25 15.80
N ARG A 165 -9.45 19.18 15.29
CA ARG A 165 -10.71 18.64 15.81
C ARG A 165 -10.56 17.86 17.13
N LEU A 166 -9.33 17.71 17.63
CA LEU A 166 -9.09 17.16 18.97
C LEU A 166 -9.56 18.11 20.08
N ASP A 167 -9.60 19.41 19.81
CA ASP A 167 -10.23 20.39 20.70
C ASP A 167 -11.76 20.38 20.47
N PRO A 168 -12.56 19.88 21.44
CA PRO A 168 -14.01 19.80 21.31
C PRO A 168 -14.69 21.17 21.42
N ASN A 169 -13.97 22.19 21.90
CA ASN A 169 -14.48 23.54 22.08
C ASN A 169 -14.00 24.49 20.97
N TRP A 170 -13.34 23.96 19.94
CA TRP A 170 -12.82 24.76 18.84
C TRP A 170 -13.97 25.51 18.15
N ASP A 171 -13.88 26.84 18.16
CA ASP A 171 -14.69 27.78 17.38
C ASP A 171 -13.76 28.57 16.44
N ASP A 172 -14.26 28.93 15.26
CA ASP A 172 -13.51 29.66 14.23
C ASP A 172 -13.05 31.06 14.71
N ASN A 173 -13.65 31.59 15.78
CA ASN A 173 -13.36 32.92 16.32
C ASN A 173 -12.09 32.98 17.20
N ASP A 174 -11.80 31.91 17.95
CA ASP A 174 -10.73 31.91 18.96
C ASP A 174 -9.52 31.03 18.57
N GLY A 175 -9.69 30.18 17.55
CA GLY A 175 -8.70 29.17 17.19
C GLY A 175 -8.66 28.01 18.21
N PRO A 176 -7.93 26.93 17.90
CA PRO A 176 -7.93 25.76 18.78
C PRO A 176 -7.02 25.92 20.00
N ASP A 177 -7.37 25.28 21.12
CA ASP A 177 -6.49 25.14 22.29
C ASP A 177 -5.38 24.10 22.01
N TRP A 178 -4.19 24.60 21.69
CA TRP A 178 -3.04 23.77 21.38
C TRP A 178 -2.56 22.89 22.53
N ASN A 179 -2.79 23.27 23.79
CA ASN A 179 -2.41 22.43 24.92
C ASN A 179 -3.31 21.18 24.99
N VAL A 180 -4.61 21.35 24.72
CA VAL A 180 -5.57 20.23 24.65
C VAL A 180 -5.24 19.31 23.48
N ILE A 181 -4.96 19.89 22.31
CA ILE A 181 -4.58 19.13 21.11
C ILE A 181 -3.31 18.33 21.38
N GLU A 182 -2.25 18.97 21.89
CA GLU A 182 -0.98 18.32 22.19
C GLU A 182 -1.18 17.10 23.10
N GLN A 183 -1.88 17.29 24.23
CA GLN A 183 -2.11 16.23 25.20
C GLN A 183 -2.87 15.05 24.58
N LYS A 184 -3.96 15.32 23.87
CA LYS A 184 -4.77 14.28 23.23
C LYS A 184 -4.02 13.57 22.12
N PHE A 185 -3.34 14.31 21.26
CA PHE A 185 -2.56 13.73 20.16
C PHE A 185 -1.49 12.77 20.69
N LYS A 186 -0.72 13.19 21.68
CA LYS A 186 0.28 12.33 22.33
C LYS A 186 -0.35 11.11 22.99
N GLN A 187 -1.45 11.28 23.73
CA GLN A 187 -2.19 10.17 24.35
C GLN A 187 -2.70 9.16 23.31
N ASN A 188 -3.11 9.62 22.13
CA ASN A 188 -3.59 8.77 21.05
C ASN A 188 -2.48 7.93 20.43
N LEU A 189 -1.30 8.53 20.20
CA LEU A 189 -0.13 7.78 19.74
C LEU A 189 0.30 6.72 20.77
N VAL A 190 0.35 7.10 22.06
CA VAL A 190 0.64 6.17 23.17
C VAL A 190 -0.37 5.03 23.22
N PHE A 191 -1.66 5.29 22.97
CA PHE A 191 -2.69 4.26 22.86
C PHE A 191 -2.36 3.23 21.76
N TYR A 192 -2.09 3.67 20.53
CA TYR A 192 -1.78 2.77 19.42
C TYR A 192 -0.50 1.94 19.69
N ILE A 193 0.54 2.58 20.20
CA ILE A 193 1.81 1.93 20.57
C ILE A 193 1.57 0.84 21.62
N THR A 194 0.85 1.18 22.69
CA THR A 194 0.61 0.26 23.82
C THR A 194 -0.21 -0.93 23.38
N GLN A 195 -1.27 -0.70 22.60
CA GLN A 195 -2.12 -1.77 22.10
C GLN A 195 -1.36 -2.68 21.12
N ALA A 196 -0.57 -2.13 20.20
CA ALA A 196 0.24 -2.91 19.27
C ALA A 196 1.26 -3.80 20.00
N ARG A 197 1.95 -3.26 21.01
CA ARG A 197 2.87 -4.03 21.86
C ARG A 197 2.17 -5.15 22.60
N GLY A 198 0.95 -4.90 23.10
CA GLY A 198 0.11 -5.91 23.76
C GLY A 198 -0.25 -7.10 22.84
N LEU A 199 -0.22 -6.90 21.53
CA LEU A 199 -0.43 -7.93 20.51
C LEU A 199 0.86 -8.58 19.99
N GLY A 200 2.03 -8.20 20.54
CA GLY A 200 3.33 -8.65 20.03
C GLY A 200 3.76 -7.98 18.72
N ALA A 201 3.06 -6.92 18.29
CA ALA A 201 3.48 -6.13 17.15
C ALA A 201 4.57 -5.11 17.52
N LEU A 202 5.42 -4.79 16.54
CA LEU A 202 6.44 -3.75 16.63
C LEU A 202 5.84 -2.43 16.13
N PRO A 203 5.49 -1.47 17.00
CA PRO A 203 5.09 -0.14 16.55
C PRO A 203 6.31 0.65 16.07
N ILE A 204 6.12 1.40 14.99
CA ILE A 204 7.08 2.36 14.44
C ILE A 204 6.29 3.63 14.13
N LEU A 205 6.73 4.75 14.68
CA LEU A 205 6.14 6.05 14.38
C LEU A 205 6.69 6.58 13.06
N VAL A 206 5.88 7.31 12.30
CA VAL A 206 6.31 7.99 11.08
C VAL A 206 5.88 9.44 11.20
N THR A 207 6.84 10.38 11.13
CA THR A 207 6.48 11.80 11.10
C THR A 207 5.81 12.12 9.77
N PRO A 208 4.72 12.91 9.74
CA PRO A 208 4.02 13.16 8.49
C PRO A 208 4.89 14.01 7.53
N PRO A 209 4.95 13.67 6.23
CA PRO A 209 5.77 14.41 5.27
C PRO A 209 5.26 15.84 5.14
N ASP A 210 6.16 16.80 4.96
CA ASP A 210 5.77 18.20 4.82
C ASP A 210 5.12 18.48 3.46
N GLY A 211 4.50 19.65 3.33
CA GLY A 211 4.03 20.15 2.05
C GLY A 211 5.17 20.70 1.20
N ARG A 212 5.04 20.64 -0.12
CA ARG A 212 5.97 21.27 -1.06
C ARG A 212 5.77 22.79 -1.02
N LEU A 213 6.63 23.50 -0.28
CA LEU A 213 6.56 24.96 -0.15
C LEU A 213 7.17 25.65 -1.38
N ASP A 214 6.58 26.76 -1.82
CA ASP A 214 7.22 27.65 -2.76
C ASP A 214 8.36 28.42 -2.06
N GLY A 215 9.45 28.70 -2.78
CA GLY A 215 10.60 29.47 -2.29
C GLY A 215 10.28 30.94 -1.96
N VAL A 216 9.01 31.29 -1.81
CA VAL A 216 8.51 32.58 -1.34
C VAL A 216 7.83 32.30 -0.01
N GLY A 217 8.61 32.33 1.07
CA GLY A 217 8.04 32.22 2.41
C GLY A 217 6.83 33.15 2.55
N SER A 218 5.68 32.55 2.88
CA SER A 218 4.43 33.20 3.32
C SER A 218 3.73 34.16 2.35
N HIS A 219 2.57 33.70 1.87
CA HIS A 219 1.29 34.42 1.84
C HIS A 219 1.08 35.67 0.98
N ALA A 220 0.08 35.54 0.09
CA ALA A 220 -0.98 36.54 0.00
C ALA A 220 -2.34 35.82 -0.13
N ASN A 221 -3.06 35.68 0.98
CA ASN A 221 -4.47 35.22 1.12
C ASN A 221 -4.80 33.71 1.31
N GLY A 222 -4.02 33.03 2.16
CA GLY A 222 -4.45 31.82 2.91
C GLY A 222 -4.17 30.48 2.21
N PHE A 223 -3.57 29.46 2.83
CA PHE A 223 -3.05 29.23 4.18
C PHE A 223 -2.07 28.04 4.04
N HIS A 224 -0.77 28.22 4.29
CA HIS A 224 0.23 27.16 4.46
C HIS A 224 1.29 27.49 5.53
N PRO A 225 1.02 28.27 6.62
CA PRO A 225 1.83 28.14 7.82
C PRO A 225 1.23 26.99 8.65
N HIS A 226 2.00 25.94 8.89
CA HIS A 226 1.65 24.77 9.72
C HIS A 226 0.85 23.64 9.04
N THR A 227 1.20 23.20 7.82
CA THR A 227 0.74 21.89 7.26
C THR A 227 0.79 20.78 8.32
N ARG A 228 1.93 20.68 9.00
CA ARG A 228 2.24 19.70 10.05
C ARG A 228 2.49 20.31 11.43
N GLY A 229 2.52 21.65 11.55
CA GLY A 229 2.65 22.35 12.84
C GLY A 229 3.72 21.78 13.76
N GLN A 230 3.38 21.56 15.04
CA GLN A 230 4.26 20.92 16.03
C GLN A 230 4.12 19.38 16.07
N PHE A 231 3.29 18.78 15.21
CA PHE A 231 3.02 17.34 15.25
C PHE A 231 4.28 16.48 15.05
N PRO A 232 5.21 16.77 14.10
CA PRO A 232 6.47 16.05 14.01
C PRO A 232 7.25 16.06 15.33
N THR A 233 7.37 17.23 15.98
CA THR A 233 8.05 17.37 17.28
C THR A 233 7.38 16.51 18.35
N TRP A 234 6.06 16.53 18.46
CA TRP A 234 5.34 15.71 19.43
C TRP A 234 5.46 14.21 19.15
N ILE A 235 5.60 13.80 17.89
CA ILE A 235 5.89 12.40 17.52
C ILE A 235 7.29 12.01 17.99
N HIS A 236 8.30 12.87 17.86
CA HIS A 236 9.64 12.63 18.41
C HIS A 236 9.61 12.48 19.93
N GLU A 237 8.87 13.35 20.62
CA GLU A 237 8.71 13.29 22.07
C GLU A 237 8.02 11.99 22.50
N VAL A 238 6.92 11.59 21.86
CA VAL A 238 6.26 10.30 22.13
C VAL A 238 7.19 9.13 21.83
N GLY A 239 7.94 9.17 20.73
CA GLY A 239 8.92 8.15 20.38
C GLY A 239 9.99 7.99 21.45
N SER A 240 10.53 9.11 21.95
CA SER A 240 11.48 9.14 23.07
C SER A 240 10.86 8.60 24.36
N ASP A 241 9.70 9.13 24.78
CA ASP A 241 9.05 8.80 26.05
C ASP A 241 8.56 7.35 26.12
N THR A 242 8.24 6.75 24.96
CA THR A 242 7.74 5.37 24.87
C THR A 242 8.78 4.37 24.41
N GLU A 243 10.02 4.80 24.14
CA GLU A 243 11.07 3.97 23.51
C GLU A 243 10.58 3.31 22.20
N THR A 244 9.86 4.08 21.38
CA THR A 244 9.35 3.64 20.07
C THR A 244 10.21 4.24 18.97
N GLU A 245 10.80 3.40 18.13
CA GLU A 245 11.56 3.90 16.98
C GLU A 245 10.66 4.64 16.00
N LEU A 246 11.23 5.60 15.29
CA LEU A 246 10.51 6.44 14.34
C LEU A 246 11.25 6.58 13.02
N LEU A 247 10.50 6.81 11.96
CA LEU A 247 10.97 7.24 10.64
C LEU A 247 10.70 8.73 10.50
N ASP A 248 11.76 9.53 10.42
CA ASP A 248 11.64 10.98 10.30
C ASP A 248 11.41 11.41 8.84
N LEU A 249 10.22 11.06 8.33
CA LEU A 249 9.80 11.35 6.98
C LEU A 249 9.52 12.85 6.77
N ASN A 250 9.16 13.58 7.83
CA ASN A 250 9.07 15.04 7.79
C ASN A 250 10.44 15.67 7.46
N LEU A 251 11.49 15.37 8.22
CA LEU A 251 12.83 15.89 7.94
C LEU A 251 13.34 15.46 6.56
N LYS A 252 13.11 14.20 6.17
CA LYS A 252 13.47 13.69 4.85
C LYS A 252 12.77 14.49 3.74
N SER A 253 11.45 14.65 3.83
CA SER A 253 10.68 15.39 2.82
C SER A 253 11.12 16.86 2.72
N ASN A 254 11.32 17.55 3.85
CA ASN A 254 11.83 18.92 3.87
C ASN A 254 13.19 19.05 3.19
N ASN A 255 14.12 18.14 3.49
CA ASN A 255 15.46 18.14 2.89
C ASN A 255 15.43 17.79 1.39
N GLU A 256 14.54 16.90 0.95
CA GLU A 256 14.42 16.55 -0.46
C GLU A 256 13.74 17.66 -1.26
N PHE A 257 12.66 18.25 -0.74
CA PHE A 257 11.97 19.31 -1.46
C PHE A 257 12.82 20.57 -1.63
N ALA A 258 13.64 20.91 -0.63
CA ALA A 258 14.55 22.06 -0.69
C ALA A 258 15.63 21.95 -1.80
N LYS A 259 15.83 20.78 -2.41
CA LYS A 259 16.81 20.59 -3.51
C LYS A 259 16.30 21.03 -4.87
N TYR A 260 14.99 21.19 -5.02
CA TYR A 260 14.34 21.31 -6.32
C TYR A 260 13.61 22.64 -6.48
N SER A 261 13.54 23.14 -7.71
CA SER A 261 12.65 24.25 -8.03
C SER A 261 11.19 23.77 -8.05
N ASP A 262 10.26 24.71 -7.93
CA ASP A 262 8.82 24.40 -7.94
C ASP A 262 8.39 23.61 -9.18
N ALA A 263 8.91 23.96 -10.35
CA ALA A 263 8.63 23.25 -11.60
C ALA A 263 9.15 21.80 -11.60
N VAL A 264 10.24 21.53 -10.87
CA VAL A 264 10.73 20.16 -10.69
C VAL A 264 9.86 19.44 -9.66
N LEU A 265 9.51 20.07 -8.55
CA LEU A 265 8.62 19.49 -7.55
C LEU A 265 7.27 19.08 -8.13
N LEU A 266 6.66 19.95 -8.95
CA LEU A 266 5.43 19.66 -9.67
C LEU A 266 5.59 18.42 -10.57
N ARG A 267 6.67 18.34 -11.36
CA ARG A 267 6.89 17.20 -12.26
C ARG A 267 7.15 15.89 -11.50
N GLU A 268 7.89 15.95 -10.40
CA GLU A 268 8.31 14.74 -9.67
C GLU A 268 7.25 14.24 -8.69
N PHE A 269 6.38 15.11 -8.16
CA PHE A 269 5.43 14.76 -7.10
C PHE A 269 3.96 15.04 -7.44
N GLY A 270 3.69 15.80 -8.51
CA GLY A 270 2.36 16.31 -8.85
C GLY A 270 1.90 17.44 -7.96
N ASP A 271 0.81 18.10 -8.34
CA ASP A 271 0.01 19.00 -7.50
C ASP A 271 -1.47 18.68 -7.70
N CYS A 272 -2.23 18.76 -6.60
CA CYS A 272 -3.66 18.47 -6.64
C CYS A 272 -4.45 19.78 -6.70
N HIS A 273 -5.20 20.00 -7.77
CA HIS A 273 -5.93 21.25 -7.99
C HIS A 273 -7.36 21.13 -7.52
N TYR A 274 -7.86 22.14 -6.81
CA TYR A 274 -9.28 22.22 -6.46
C TYR A 274 -10.01 23.10 -7.47
N ASN A 275 -11.29 22.83 -7.73
CA ASN A 275 -12.16 23.69 -8.54
C ASN A 275 -12.26 25.13 -8.00
N SER A 276 -11.93 25.34 -6.72
CA SER A 276 -11.82 26.66 -6.09
C SER A 276 -10.59 27.47 -6.53
N GLY A 277 -9.66 26.86 -7.27
CA GLY A 277 -8.34 27.41 -7.58
C GLY A 277 -7.28 27.15 -6.49
N TYR A 278 -7.65 26.49 -5.40
CA TYR A 278 -6.68 26.05 -4.38
C TYR A 278 -5.78 24.94 -4.93
N VAL A 279 -4.47 25.03 -4.69
CA VAL A 279 -3.49 24.02 -5.07
C VAL A 279 -3.02 23.30 -3.82
N ASP A 280 -3.29 22.01 -3.76
CA ASP A 280 -2.90 21.11 -2.70
C ASP A 280 -1.54 20.49 -3.01
N ARG A 281 -0.60 20.85 -2.13
CA ARG A 281 0.81 20.50 -2.22
C ARG A 281 1.25 19.54 -1.12
N VAL A 282 0.27 18.93 -0.45
CA VAL A 282 0.45 17.97 0.64
C VAL A 282 0.15 16.55 0.15
N HIS A 283 -0.81 16.41 -0.76
CA HIS A 283 -1.09 15.15 -1.45
C HIS A 283 -0.21 14.99 -2.71
N TYR A 284 -0.15 13.76 -3.21
CA TYR A 284 0.74 13.36 -4.29
C TYR A 284 -0.06 12.75 -5.44
N GLU A 285 0.43 12.96 -6.65
CA GLU A 285 0.15 12.04 -7.76
C GLU A 285 0.87 10.69 -7.52
N PRO A 286 0.50 9.60 -8.21
CA PRO A 286 1.07 8.27 -8.00
C PRO A 286 2.61 8.25 -7.95
N GLN A 287 3.27 8.91 -8.91
CA GLN A 287 4.74 8.96 -8.95
C GLN A 287 5.35 9.67 -7.73
N GLY A 288 4.65 10.66 -7.17
CA GLY A 288 5.05 11.34 -5.95
C GLY A 288 4.88 10.45 -4.73
N ALA A 289 3.74 9.77 -4.63
CA ALA A 289 3.46 8.82 -3.55
C ALA A 289 4.47 7.67 -3.54
N GLU A 290 4.84 7.15 -4.72
CA GLU A 290 5.85 6.11 -4.88
C GLU A 290 7.24 6.57 -4.39
N LYS A 291 7.64 7.82 -4.69
CA LYS A 291 8.90 8.39 -4.20
C LYS A 291 8.91 8.50 -2.68
N VAL A 292 7.82 8.98 -2.10
CA VAL A 292 7.67 9.10 -0.63
C VAL A 292 7.69 7.73 0.03
N ALA A 293 7.04 6.71 -0.56
CA ALA A 293 7.13 5.33 -0.11
C ALA A 293 8.57 4.78 -0.17
N GLY A 294 9.32 5.16 -1.22
CA GLY A 294 10.75 4.86 -1.35
C GLY A 294 11.59 5.49 -0.23
N TRP A 295 11.24 6.70 0.22
CA TRP A 295 11.87 7.30 1.38
C TRP A 295 11.54 6.56 2.67
N VAL A 296 10.32 6.06 2.85
CA VAL A 296 9.98 5.22 4.02
C VAL A 296 10.85 3.97 4.06
N LYS A 297 11.08 3.30 2.92
CA LYS A 297 12.06 2.21 2.79
C LYS A 297 13.48 2.66 3.18
N GLU A 298 13.96 3.77 2.61
CA GLU A 298 15.29 4.31 2.87
C GLU A 298 15.50 4.57 4.37
N LEU A 299 14.54 5.26 5.00
CA LEU A 299 14.56 5.57 6.43
C LEU A 299 14.52 4.30 7.27
N ALA A 300 13.66 3.33 6.94
CA ALA A 300 13.62 2.04 7.63
C ALA A 300 14.98 1.33 7.61
N CYS A 301 15.73 1.47 6.52
CA CYS A 301 17.03 0.85 6.34
C CYS A 301 18.22 1.70 6.82
N THR A 302 18.01 2.95 7.24
CA THR A 302 19.10 3.85 7.65
C THR A 302 18.95 4.40 9.07
N GLN A 303 17.72 4.65 9.54
CA GLN A 303 17.43 5.22 10.86
C GLN A 303 17.13 4.16 11.93
N LEU A 304 16.44 3.07 11.58
CA LEU A 304 16.00 2.07 12.57
C LEU A 304 17.17 1.18 13.03
N THR A 305 17.31 1.03 14.35
CA THR A 305 18.22 0.05 14.94
C THR A 305 17.63 -1.35 14.82
N ASN A 306 16.30 -1.50 14.99
CA ASN A 306 15.62 -2.75 14.72
C ASN A 306 15.42 -2.95 13.22
N ARG A 307 16.21 -3.85 12.63
CA ARG A 307 16.19 -4.15 11.19
C ARG A 307 14.95 -4.90 10.72
N SER A 308 13.96 -5.17 11.58
CA SER A 308 12.75 -5.92 11.22
C SER A 308 11.99 -5.29 10.05
N LEU A 309 11.80 -3.97 10.03
CA LEU A 309 11.10 -3.32 8.92
C LEU A 309 11.93 -3.33 7.64
N CYS A 310 13.21 -2.93 7.72
CA CYS A 310 14.11 -2.96 6.56
C CYS A 310 14.20 -4.35 5.92
N ALA A 311 14.21 -5.41 6.73
CA ALA A 311 14.26 -6.79 6.24
C ALA A 311 13.02 -7.21 5.43
N GLN A 312 11.93 -6.43 5.43
CA GLN A 312 10.76 -6.70 4.60
C GLN A 312 10.88 -6.10 3.19
N PHE A 313 11.87 -5.23 2.94
CA PHE A 313 12.01 -4.53 1.67
C PHE A 313 13.06 -5.16 0.76
N SER A 314 12.80 -5.14 -0.55
CA SER A 314 13.79 -5.57 -1.53
C SER A 314 14.98 -4.60 -1.52
N MET A 315 16.19 -5.14 -1.43
CA MET A 315 17.42 -4.33 -1.51
C MET A 315 17.84 -4.09 -2.96
N THR A 316 17.19 -4.75 -3.92
CA THR A 316 17.29 -4.39 -5.33
C THR A 316 16.36 -3.20 -5.57
N ASN A 317 16.73 -2.30 -6.49
CA ASN A 317 15.82 -1.29 -7.03
C ASN A 317 15.00 -1.86 -8.19
N ASP A 318 14.85 -3.18 -8.21
CA ASP A 318 13.95 -3.80 -9.15
C ASP A 318 12.52 -3.41 -8.76
N LYS A 319 11.84 -2.81 -9.74
CA LYS A 319 10.57 -2.11 -9.62
C LYS A 319 9.63 -2.50 -10.76
N VAL A 320 10.10 -3.34 -11.68
CA VAL A 320 9.34 -3.72 -12.84
C VAL A 320 8.51 -4.92 -12.42
N ILE A 321 7.21 -4.84 -12.67
CA ILE A 321 6.33 -5.99 -12.44
C ILE A 321 6.59 -7.01 -13.56
N PRO A 322 6.55 -8.31 -13.28
CA PRO A 322 6.73 -9.32 -14.31
C PRO A 322 5.67 -9.20 -15.41
N GLU A 323 6.09 -9.41 -16.65
CA GLU A 323 5.20 -9.47 -17.80
C GLU A 323 4.75 -10.92 -18.04
N ILE A 324 3.43 -11.16 -17.97
CA ILE A 324 2.82 -12.44 -18.33
C ILE A 324 2.35 -12.37 -19.78
N SER A 325 2.81 -13.32 -20.59
CA SER A 325 2.42 -13.51 -21.99
C SER A 325 1.72 -14.85 -22.17
N LEU A 326 0.48 -14.82 -22.65
CA LEU A 326 -0.29 -16.02 -22.96
C LEU A 326 0.36 -16.80 -24.12
N ILE A 327 0.48 -18.13 -23.99
CA ILE A 327 0.89 -18.99 -25.09
C ILE A 327 -0.36 -19.35 -25.90
N GLY A 328 -0.33 -19.12 -27.21
CA GLY A 328 -1.44 -19.46 -28.09
C GLY A 328 -2.52 -18.37 -28.15
N ASN A 329 -3.76 -18.78 -28.44
CA ASN A 329 -4.85 -17.84 -28.69
C ASN A 329 -5.57 -17.46 -27.39
N TYR A 330 -5.90 -16.17 -27.26
CA TYR A 330 -6.77 -15.65 -26.18
C TYR A 330 -8.13 -16.33 -26.15
N TYR A 331 -8.67 -16.66 -27.33
CA TYR A 331 -9.92 -17.39 -27.49
C TYR A 331 -9.65 -18.76 -28.11
N VAL A 332 -10.19 -19.81 -27.48
CA VAL A 332 -10.22 -21.16 -28.04
C VAL A 332 -11.66 -21.58 -28.25
N ASN A 333 -12.03 -21.81 -29.51
CA ASN A 333 -13.33 -22.36 -29.86
C ASN A 333 -13.26 -23.88 -29.83
N LEU A 334 -13.95 -24.52 -28.89
CA LEU A 334 -13.97 -25.97 -28.73
C LEU A 334 -15.38 -26.52 -29.04
N PRO A 335 -15.53 -27.58 -29.85
CA PRO A 335 -16.79 -28.33 -29.92
C PRO A 335 -17.09 -29.03 -28.58
N ALA A 336 -18.38 -29.12 -28.23
CA ALA A 336 -18.82 -29.81 -27.02
C ALA A 336 -18.36 -31.28 -27.03
N GLY A 337 -17.76 -31.71 -25.92
CA GLY A 337 -17.22 -33.05 -25.71
C GLY A 337 -15.76 -33.24 -26.15
N GLU A 338 -15.12 -32.25 -26.78
CA GLU A 338 -13.68 -32.32 -27.07
C GLU A 338 -12.83 -32.04 -25.82
N GLN A 339 -11.58 -32.50 -25.81
CA GLN A 339 -10.67 -32.23 -24.69
C GLN A 339 -10.05 -30.84 -24.85
N PHE A 340 -10.11 -30.05 -23.79
CA PHE A 340 -9.35 -28.81 -23.69
C PHE A 340 -7.98 -29.11 -23.08
N THR A 341 -6.92 -28.61 -23.72
CA THR A 341 -5.56 -28.58 -23.15
C THR A 341 -5.15 -27.14 -23.01
N ASP A 342 -4.78 -26.75 -21.80
CA ASP A 342 -4.30 -25.41 -21.50
C ASP A 342 -2.97 -25.14 -22.25
N PRO A 343 -2.91 -24.16 -23.16
CA PRO A 343 -1.68 -23.83 -23.86
C PRO A 343 -0.64 -23.16 -22.94
N GLY A 344 -1.06 -22.67 -21.77
CA GLY A 344 -0.22 -22.07 -20.73
C GLY A 344 0.09 -20.59 -20.99
N ALA A 345 0.98 -20.05 -20.15
CA ALA A 345 1.54 -18.71 -20.27
C ALA A 345 3.04 -18.76 -19.96
N THR A 346 3.78 -17.74 -20.39
CA THR A 346 5.15 -17.47 -19.94
C THR A 346 5.17 -16.19 -19.11
N ALA A 347 6.05 -16.14 -18.12
CA ALA A 347 6.28 -14.95 -17.31
C ALA A 347 7.76 -14.58 -17.38
N PHE A 348 8.02 -13.32 -17.67
CA PHE A 348 9.37 -12.77 -17.71
C PHE A 348 9.45 -11.52 -16.86
N ASP A 349 10.48 -11.45 -16.06
CA ASP A 349 10.85 -10.30 -15.26
C ASP A 349 12.21 -9.78 -15.74
N ASP A 350 12.40 -8.47 -15.79
CA ASP A 350 13.63 -7.88 -16.31
C ASP A 350 14.84 -8.10 -15.39
N HIS A 351 14.61 -8.39 -14.12
CA HIS A 351 15.62 -8.70 -13.11
C HIS A 351 15.78 -10.20 -12.87
N ASP A 352 14.68 -10.90 -12.65
CA ASP A 352 14.64 -12.33 -12.30
C ASP A 352 14.66 -13.26 -13.54
N GLY A 353 14.47 -12.69 -14.72
CA GLY A 353 14.48 -13.42 -15.99
C GLY A 353 13.23 -14.27 -16.18
N ASN A 354 13.39 -15.51 -16.67
CA ASN A 354 12.23 -16.38 -16.92
C ASN A 354 11.73 -16.99 -15.61
N ILE A 355 10.59 -16.50 -15.14
CA ILE A 355 9.90 -16.96 -13.94
C ILE A 355 8.63 -17.78 -14.25
N SER A 356 8.48 -18.30 -15.47
CA SER A 356 7.28 -19.02 -15.92
C SER A 356 6.90 -20.23 -15.05
N SER A 357 7.85 -20.81 -14.32
CA SER A 357 7.57 -21.89 -13.37
C SER A 357 6.73 -21.46 -12.16
N ASN A 358 6.61 -20.16 -11.92
CA ASN A 358 5.91 -19.59 -10.78
C ASN A 358 4.46 -19.22 -11.11
N ILE A 359 4.05 -19.34 -12.39
CA ILE A 359 2.69 -19.03 -12.83
C ILE A 359 1.69 -19.95 -12.13
N ILE A 360 0.66 -19.34 -11.55
CA ILE A 360 -0.49 -20.06 -10.98
C ILE A 360 -1.64 -19.98 -11.98
N VAL A 361 -2.21 -21.13 -12.35
CA VAL A 361 -3.35 -21.22 -13.27
C VAL A 361 -4.64 -21.38 -12.47
N HIS A 362 -5.63 -20.55 -12.78
CA HIS A 362 -6.97 -20.60 -12.23
C HIS A 362 -8.03 -20.88 -13.31
N GLY A 363 -9.15 -21.47 -12.91
CA GLY A 363 -10.26 -21.81 -13.80
C GLY A 363 -10.36 -23.32 -14.05
N VAL A 364 -11.57 -23.76 -14.41
CA VAL A 364 -11.86 -25.14 -14.78
C VAL A 364 -12.76 -25.11 -16.01
N VAL A 365 -12.39 -25.85 -17.04
CA VAL A 365 -13.16 -25.95 -18.29
C VAL A 365 -13.99 -27.22 -18.26
N HIS A 366 -15.32 -27.08 -18.33
CA HIS A 366 -16.25 -28.19 -18.46
C HIS A 366 -16.65 -28.33 -19.93
N THR A 367 -16.01 -29.25 -20.65
CA THR A 367 -16.19 -29.34 -22.12
C THR A 367 -17.45 -30.08 -22.55
N ASP A 368 -18.14 -30.75 -21.62
CA ASP A 368 -19.43 -31.43 -21.82
C ASP A 368 -20.64 -30.48 -21.80
N GLU A 369 -20.44 -29.25 -21.31
CA GLU A 369 -21.45 -28.21 -21.27
C GLU A 369 -21.07 -27.05 -22.20
N ALA A 370 -22.07 -26.51 -22.91
CA ALA A 370 -21.86 -25.33 -23.74
C ALA A 370 -21.83 -24.09 -22.85
N GLY A 371 -20.72 -23.36 -22.86
CA GLY A 371 -20.54 -22.16 -22.04
C GLY A 371 -19.23 -21.44 -22.32
N GLU A 372 -18.99 -20.35 -21.61
CA GLU A 372 -17.68 -19.69 -21.56
C GLU A 372 -16.98 -20.04 -20.26
N TYR A 373 -15.75 -20.54 -20.36
CA TYR A 373 -14.97 -20.99 -19.22
C TYR A 373 -13.69 -20.15 -19.14
N PRO A 374 -13.60 -19.19 -18.22
CA PRO A 374 -12.42 -18.37 -18.11
C PRO A 374 -11.27 -19.12 -17.43
N ILE A 375 -10.06 -18.96 -17.98
CA ILE A 375 -8.79 -19.34 -17.36
C ILE A 375 -7.98 -18.06 -17.11
N THR A 376 -7.41 -17.93 -15.92
CA THR A 376 -6.54 -16.80 -15.57
C THR A 376 -5.18 -17.29 -15.09
N TYR A 377 -4.17 -16.44 -15.27
CA TYR A 377 -2.77 -16.70 -14.93
C TYR A 377 -2.26 -15.57 -14.04
N ASP A 378 -1.64 -15.93 -12.93
CA ASP A 378 -1.11 -15.02 -11.89
C ASP A 378 0.39 -15.24 -11.65
#